data_AF-A0A954U817-F1
#
_entry.id   AF-A0A954U817-F1
#
_cell.length_a   1.000
_cell.length_b   1.000
_cell.length_c   1.000
_cell.angle_alpha   90.00
_cell.angle_beta   90.00
_cell.angle_gamma   90.00
#
_symmetry.space_group_name_H-M   'P 1'
#
loop_
_entity.id
_entity.type
_entity.pdbx_description
1 polymer ?
#
loop_
_entity_poly.entity_id
_entity_poly.type
_entity_poly.pdbx_seq_one_letter_code
_entity_poly.pdbx_strand_id
1 'polypeptide(L)'
;DVPGEEKKFRENIDFILQSGLSVRLDPILEPLGCGFTSSLLRYSDCRREFPDAHIMMGIGNITELTDVDSAGINTLLIGICQELGIQSLLTTQVINWARSSVRECDLARRLMHFAVTQRIPPKHLEPQLVMLRDTKINEFPREVLSNLAENIRDNNIRLANCDGNIHALSAQVHVEDADPFIAMEQLLASSVGESINVEHAFYLGFEMSKALTANTLGKHYEQDQPLDWGFLTQTEPHHRLARRRRESGEGE
;
A
#
# COMPACT_ATOMS: atom_id res chain seq x y z
N ASP A 1 -17.34 -3.44 -29.62
CA ASP A 1 -17.35 -4.28 -30.83
C ASP A 1 -18.20 -3.67 -31.92
N VAL A 2 -17.56 -2.88 -32.78
CA VAL A 2 -18.17 -2.46 -34.05
C VAL A 2 -17.95 -3.61 -35.05
N PRO A 3 -19.01 -4.17 -35.66
CA PRO A 3 -18.87 -5.22 -36.65
C PRO A 3 -17.90 -4.81 -37.78
N GLY A 4 -16.83 -5.58 -37.97
CA GLY A 4 -15.86 -5.40 -39.07
C GLY A 4 -14.48 -4.88 -38.67
N GLU A 5 -14.28 -4.38 -37.45
CA GLU A 5 -12.95 -3.95 -36.99
C GLU A 5 -11.98 -5.12 -36.81
N GLU A 6 -12.44 -6.26 -36.30
CA GLU A 6 -11.61 -7.47 -36.14
C GLU A 6 -11.13 -8.03 -37.48
N LYS A 7 -11.97 -7.96 -38.51
CA LYS A 7 -11.60 -8.44 -39.85
C LYS A 7 -10.50 -7.55 -40.45
N LYS A 8 -10.65 -6.22 -40.34
CA LYS A 8 -9.62 -5.26 -40.76
C LYS A 8 -8.34 -5.42 -39.96
N PHE A 9 -8.43 -5.70 -38.66
CA PHE A 9 -7.28 -5.96 -37.81
C PHE A 9 -6.47 -7.15 -38.33
N ARG A 10 -7.13 -8.27 -38.66
CA ARG A 10 -6.47 -9.45 -39.25
C ARG A 10 -5.87 -9.16 -40.62
N GLU A 11 -6.61 -8.50 -41.50
CA GLU A 11 -6.12 -8.10 -42.83
C GLU A 11 -4.85 -7.24 -42.74
N ASN A 12 -4.80 -6.31 -41.77
CA ASN A 12 -3.62 -5.47 -41.52
C ASN A 12 -2.45 -6.30 -40.98
N ILE A 13 -2.69 -7.23 -40.06
CA ILE A 13 -1.64 -8.11 -39.53
C ILE A 13 -1.02 -8.94 -40.64
N ASP A 14 -1.85 -9.60 -41.46
CA ASP A 14 -1.39 -10.45 -42.55
C ASP A 14 -0.55 -9.64 -43.56
N PHE A 15 -1.00 -8.44 -43.91
CA PHE A 15 -0.27 -7.54 -44.80
C PHE A 15 1.11 -7.17 -44.23
N ILE A 16 1.19 -6.83 -42.95
CA ILE A 16 2.46 -6.40 -42.34
C ILE A 16 3.41 -7.58 -42.15
N LEU A 17 2.90 -8.75 -41.74
CA LEU A 17 3.70 -9.97 -41.60
C LEU A 17 4.27 -10.43 -42.95
N GLN A 18 3.46 -10.38 -44.03
CA GLN A 18 3.93 -10.67 -45.39
C GLN A 18 5.00 -9.68 -45.87
N SER A 19 4.96 -8.44 -45.36
CA SER A 19 5.95 -7.40 -45.67
C SER A 19 7.26 -7.56 -44.89
N GLY A 20 7.37 -8.56 -44.00
CA GLY A 20 8.58 -8.83 -43.21
C GLY A 20 8.88 -7.77 -42.13
N LEU A 21 7.90 -6.95 -41.77
CA LEU A 21 8.05 -5.91 -40.76
C LEU A 21 7.74 -6.46 -39.37
N SER A 22 8.48 -6.01 -38.36
CA SER A 22 8.19 -6.33 -36.96
C SER A 22 7.00 -5.52 -36.47
N VAL A 23 6.05 -6.19 -35.81
CA VAL A 23 4.86 -5.58 -35.23
C VAL A 23 4.67 -5.95 -33.78
N ARG A 24 3.95 -5.08 -33.07
CA ARG A 24 3.38 -5.40 -31.78
C ARG A 24 1.87 -5.27 -31.86
N LEU A 25 1.16 -6.36 -31.61
CA LEU A 25 -0.29 -6.40 -31.70
C LEU A 25 -0.91 -5.80 -30.45
N ASP A 26 -1.91 -4.94 -30.63
CA ASP A 26 -2.69 -4.38 -29.54
C ASP A 26 -4.19 -4.45 -29.89
N PRO A 27 -4.91 -5.49 -29.42
CA PRO A 27 -6.37 -5.62 -29.56
C PRO A 27 -7.20 -4.59 -28.78
N ILE A 28 -6.54 -3.67 -28.05
CA ILE A 28 -7.11 -2.56 -27.28
C ILE A 28 -7.97 -3.05 -26.12
N LEU A 29 -7.55 -2.70 -24.90
CA LEU A 29 -8.30 -2.93 -23.68
C LEU A 29 -9.34 -1.83 -23.46
N GLU A 30 -10.60 -2.22 -23.31
CA GLU A 30 -11.73 -1.29 -23.15
C GLU A 30 -12.01 -0.98 -21.68
N PRO A 31 -12.50 0.23 -21.32
CA PRO A 31 -12.87 0.56 -19.95
C PRO A 31 -13.90 -0.40 -19.33
N LEU A 32 -13.90 -0.48 -17.99
CA LEU A 32 -14.96 -1.17 -17.25
C LEU A 32 -16.32 -0.56 -17.59
N GLY A 33 -17.32 -1.42 -17.87
CA GLY A 33 -18.65 -0.99 -18.32
C GLY A 33 -18.76 -0.67 -19.82
N CYS A 34 -17.64 -0.60 -20.56
CA CYS A 34 -17.60 -0.28 -21.99
C CYS A 34 -17.21 -1.47 -22.89
N GLY A 35 -17.16 -2.69 -22.34
CA GLY A 35 -16.75 -3.89 -23.08
C GLY A 35 -15.43 -4.50 -22.64
N PHE A 36 -14.92 -4.15 -21.46
CA PHE A 36 -13.69 -4.72 -20.86
C PHE A 36 -13.59 -6.24 -21.01
N THR A 37 -14.61 -6.99 -20.60
CA THR A 37 -14.57 -8.46 -20.66
C THR A 37 -14.43 -8.96 -22.09
N SER A 38 -15.18 -8.39 -23.05
CA SER A 38 -15.03 -8.72 -24.47
C SER A 38 -13.62 -8.39 -24.96
N SER A 39 -13.04 -7.28 -24.53
CA SER A 39 -11.66 -6.92 -24.90
C SER A 39 -10.62 -7.90 -24.37
N LEU A 40 -10.79 -8.46 -23.16
CA LEU A 40 -9.93 -9.54 -22.66
C LEU A 40 -10.04 -10.81 -23.50
N LEU A 41 -11.25 -11.16 -23.94
CA LEU A 41 -11.45 -12.29 -24.86
C LEU A 41 -10.75 -12.04 -26.20
N ARG A 42 -10.78 -10.81 -26.73
CA ARG A 42 -10.01 -10.45 -27.94
C ARG A 42 -8.51 -10.64 -27.74
N TYR A 43 -7.95 -10.32 -26.57
CA TYR A 43 -6.54 -10.63 -26.27
C TYR A 43 -6.26 -12.14 -26.27
N SER A 44 -7.13 -12.93 -25.65
CA SER A 44 -7.01 -14.39 -25.62
C SER A 44 -7.09 -14.99 -27.03
N ASP A 45 -8.05 -14.54 -27.84
CA ASP A 45 -8.23 -14.99 -29.22
C ASP A 45 -7.05 -14.59 -30.09
N CYS A 46 -6.54 -13.36 -29.93
CA CYS A 46 -5.33 -12.87 -30.61
C CYS A 46 -4.10 -13.73 -30.29
N ARG A 47 -3.86 -14.08 -29.01
CA ARG A 47 -2.77 -14.99 -28.65
C ARG A 47 -2.94 -16.39 -29.27
N ARG A 48 -4.17 -16.92 -29.32
CA ARG A 48 -4.44 -18.23 -29.91
C ARG A 48 -4.21 -18.23 -31.42
N GLU A 49 -4.59 -17.16 -32.11
CA GLU A 49 -4.43 -17.01 -33.56
C GLU A 49 -2.99 -16.70 -33.97
N PHE A 50 -2.27 -15.93 -33.16
CA PHE A 50 -0.88 -15.55 -33.40
C PHE A 50 0.03 -15.94 -32.23
N PRO A 51 0.37 -17.23 -32.06
CA PRO A 51 1.11 -17.72 -30.89
C PRO A 51 2.47 -17.06 -30.67
N ASP A 52 3.18 -16.74 -31.74
CA ASP A 52 4.54 -16.19 -31.70
C ASP A 52 4.58 -14.65 -31.81
N ALA A 53 3.43 -14.00 -31.96
CA ALA A 53 3.40 -12.55 -32.10
C ALA A 53 3.79 -11.84 -30.81
N HIS A 54 4.50 -10.72 -30.96
CA HIS A 54 4.68 -9.77 -29.88
C HIS A 54 3.37 -9.02 -29.65
N ILE A 55 2.85 -9.08 -28.42
CA ILE A 55 1.60 -8.41 -28.02
C ILE A 55 1.93 -7.29 -27.03
N MET A 56 1.18 -6.20 -27.07
CA MET A 56 1.15 -5.13 -26.07
C MET A 56 -0.21 -5.10 -25.40
N MET A 57 -0.27 -4.77 -24.11
CA MET A 57 -1.50 -4.36 -23.45
C MET A 57 -1.38 -2.95 -22.87
N GLY A 58 -2.26 -2.05 -23.30
CA GLY A 58 -2.46 -0.75 -22.66
C GLY A 58 -3.44 -0.87 -21.50
N ILE A 59 -2.99 -0.56 -20.28
CA ILE A 59 -3.80 -0.76 -19.06
C ILE A 59 -4.38 0.54 -18.49
N GLY A 60 -3.95 1.70 -19.00
CA GLY A 60 -4.39 3.03 -18.55
C GLY A 60 -5.91 3.21 -18.56
N ASN A 61 -6.59 2.66 -19.56
CA ASN A 61 -8.06 2.70 -19.67
C ASN A 61 -8.79 2.06 -18.49
N ILE A 62 -8.12 1.18 -17.73
CA ILE A 62 -8.69 0.55 -16.54
C ILE A 62 -8.22 1.28 -15.29
N THR A 63 -6.91 1.50 -15.16
CA THR A 63 -6.34 2.09 -13.94
C THR A 63 -6.73 3.55 -13.76
N GLU A 64 -6.95 4.29 -14.84
CA GLU A 64 -7.27 5.73 -14.79
C GLU A 64 -8.78 6.01 -14.79
N LEU A 65 -9.60 5.09 -15.30
CA LEU A 65 -11.06 5.25 -15.43
C LEU A 65 -11.85 4.36 -14.46
N THR A 66 -11.20 3.93 -13.38
CA THR A 66 -11.84 3.20 -12.28
C THR A 66 -11.47 3.87 -10.96
N ASP A 67 -12.48 4.22 -10.15
CA ASP A 67 -12.30 4.86 -8.84
C ASP A 67 -11.80 3.85 -7.77
N VAL A 68 -10.56 3.40 -7.91
CA VAL A 68 -9.88 2.49 -6.96
C VAL A 68 -8.35 2.62 -7.09
N ASP A 69 -7.63 2.28 -6.02
CA ASP A 69 -6.16 2.24 -6.04
C ASP A 69 -5.62 1.28 -7.11
N SER A 70 -4.69 1.78 -7.92
CA SER A 70 -4.22 1.10 -9.12
C SER A 70 -3.44 -0.19 -8.88
N ALA A 71 -2.79 -0.37 -7.72
CA ALA A 71 -1.92 -1.53 -7.48
C ALA A 71 -2.65 -2.88 -7.60
N GLY A 72 -3.90 -2.97 -7.10
CA GLY A 72 -4.71 -4.17 -7.21
C GLY A 72 -5.10 -4.49 -8.66
N ILE A 73 -5.50 -3.46 -9.41
CA ILE A 73 -5.83 -3.57 -10.84
C ILE A 73 -4.59 -3.99 -11.63
N ASN A 74 -3.46 -3.30 -11.42
CA ASN A 74 -2.18 -3.59 -12.06
C ASN A 74 -1.76 -5.04 -11.84
N THR A 75 -1.85 -5.51 -10.61
CA THR A 75 -1.52 -6.89 -10.24
C THR A 75 -2.38 -7.89 -11.01
N LEU A 76 -3.70 -7.66 -11.09
CA LEU A 76 -4.63 -8.51 -11.84
C LEU A 76 -4.32 -8.52 -13.35
N LEU A 77 -4.19 -7.34 -13.96
CA LEU A 77 -3.95 -7.20 -15.40
C LEU A 77 -2.59 -7.79 -15.81
N ILE A 78 -1.58 -7.67 -14.95
CA ILE A 78 -0.28 -8.29 -15.18
C ILE A 78 -0.33 -9.81 -15.04
N GLY A 79 -1.17 -10.34 -14.13
CA GLY A 79 -1.46 -11.77 -14.09
C GLY A 79 -2.00 -12.28 -15.42
N ILE A 80 -3.00 -11.59 -15.97
CA ILE A 80 -3.56 -11.89 -17.30
C ILE A 80 -2.48 -11.77 -18.40
N CYS A 81 -1.64 -10.73 -18.36
CA CYS A 81 -0.54 -10.59 -19.31
C CYS A 81 0.42 -11.77 -19.26
N GLN A 82 0.80 -12.22 -18.06
CA GLN A 82 1.71 -13.36 -17.89
C GLN A 82 1.08 -14.67 -18.37
N GLU A 83 -0.19 -14.92 -18.08
CA GLU A 83 -0.91 -16.11 -18.56
C GLU A 83 -1.05 -16.13 -20.09
N LEU A 84 -1.26 -14.96 -20.72
CA LEU A 84 -1.35 -14.81 -22.17
C LEU A 84 0.01 -14.57 -22.86
N GLY A 85 1.13 -14.64 -22.13
CA GLY A 85 2.48 -14.40 -22.66
C GLY A 85 2.70 -13.01 -23.24
N ILE A 86 1.94 -12.00 -22.81
CA ILE A 86 2.07 -10.60 -23.23
C ILE A 86 3.31 -9.99 -22.56
N GLN A 87 4.29 -9.60 -23.37
CA GLN A 87 5.61 -9.15 -22.90
C GLN A 87 5.82 -7.64 -22.98
N SER A 88 4.77 -6.87 -23.28
CA SER A 88 4.84 -5.41 -23.24
C SER A 88 3.59 -4.80 -22.70
N LEU A 89 3.81 -3.84 -21.82
CA LEU A 89 2.79 -3.13 -21.08
C LEU A 89 2.93 -1.65 -21.38
N LEU A 90 1.82 -1.00 -21.72
CA LEU A 90 1.73 0.44 -21.83
C LEU A 90 0.94 0.97 -20.62
N THR A 91 1.58 1.82 -19.83
CA THR A 91 1.00 2.42 -18.61
C THR A 91 1.43 3.87 -18.47
N THR A 92 0.69 4.66 -17.70
CA THR A 92 0.99 6.07 -17.40
C THR A 92 1.00 6.32 -15.90
N GLN A 93 1.39 7.52 -15.47
CA GLN A 93 1.39 7.97 -14.06
C GLN A 93 0.71 9.34 -13.91
N VAL A 94 -0.33 9.62 -14.69
CA VAL A 94 -0.90 10.97 -14.81
C VAL A 94 -1.92 11.27 -13.72
N ILE A 95 -2.79 10.31 -13.40
CA ILE A 95 -3.84 10.51 -12.39
C ILE A 95 -3.36 10.14 -10.99
N ASN A 96 -3.92 10.80 -9.97
CA ASN A 96 -3.47 10.72 -8.59
C ASN A 96 -3.33 9.27 -8.07
N TRP A 97 -4.39 8.46 -8.18
CA TRP A 97 -4.43 7.08 -7.69
C TRP A 97 -3.64 6.07 -8.54
N ALA A 98 -3.11 6.51 -9.68
CA ALA A 98 -2.21 5.73 -10.55
C ALA A 98 -0.81 6.34 -10.68
N ARG A 99 -0.46 7.32 -9.84
CA ARG A 99 0.84 8.01 -9.89
C ARG A 99 2.04 7.10 -9.65
N SER A 100 1.83 5.91 -9.07
CA SER A 100 2.85 4.90 -8.80
C SER A 100 2.77 3.68 -9.74
N SER A 101 1.91 3.73 -10.77
CA SER A 101 1.59 2.59 -11.63
C SER A 101 2.83 1.89 -12.23
N VAL A 102 3.86 2.63 -12.65
CA VAL A 102 5.11 2.02 -13.15
C VAL A 102 5.82 1.17 -12.10
N ARG A 103 5.93 1.68 -10.86
CA ARG A 103 6.57 0.94 -9.74
C ARG A 103 5.73 -0.27 -9.33
N GLU A 104 4.41 -0.11 -9.31
CA GLU A 104 3.48 -1.21 -9.04
C GLU A 104 3.61 -2.31 -10.10
N CYS A 105 3.66 -1.93 -11.37
CA CYS A 105 3.83 -2.86 -12.48
C CYS A 105 5.19 -3.59 -12.40
N ASP A 106 6.25 -2.90 -11.96
CA ASP A 106 7.57 -3.51 -11.78
C ASP A 106 7.61 -4.59 -10.70
N LEU A 107 6.85 -4.41 -9.62
CA LEU A 107 6.68 -5.43 -8.57
C LEU A 107 5.77 -6.56 -9.06
N ALA A 108 4.60 -6.20 -9.60
CA ALA A 108 3.59 -7.15 -10.04
C ALA A 108 4.10 -8.08 -11.16
N ARG A 109 4.94 -7.59 -12.09
CA ARG A 109 5.51 -8.44 -13.14
C ARG A 109 6.43 -9.52 -12.59
N ARG A 110 7.16 -9.26 -11.50
CA ARG A 110 8.06 -10.23 -10.85
C ARG A 110 7.24 -11.26 -10.07
N LEU A 111 6.26 -10.77 -9.30
CA LEU A 111 5.29 -11.60 -8.58
C LEU A 111 4.59 -12.59 -9.52
N MET A 112 3.98 -12.08 -10.59
CA MET A 112 3.17 -12.89 -11.50
C MET A 112 4.02 -13.80 -12.37
N HIS A 113 5.21 -13.36 -12.79
CA HIS A 113 6.14 -14.24 -13.51
C HIS A 113 6.47 -15.48 -12.68
N PHE A 114 6.81 -15.31 -11.40
CA PHE A 114 7.09 -16.43 -10.51
C PHE A 114 5.84 -17.30 -10.29
N ALA A 115 4.70 -16.69 -9.93
CA ALA A 115 3.46 -17.40 -9.64
C ALA A 115 2.97 -18.25 -10.82
N VAL A 116 2.96 -17.68 -12.04
CA VAL A 116 2.54 -18.38 -13.27
C VAL A 116 3.54 -19.49 -13.64
N THR A 117 4.85 -19.21 -13.58
CA THR A 117 5.88 -20.21 -13.91
C THR A 117 5.82 -21.41 -12.96
N GLN A 118 5.63 -21.16 -11.67
CA GLN A 118 5.55 -22.21 -10.65
C GLN A 118 4.15 -22.82 -10.49
N ARG A 119 3.13 -22.27 -11.18
CA ARG A 119 1.72 -22.66 -11.08
C ARG A 119 1.19 -22.64 -9.64
N ILE A 120 1.51 -21.58 -8.91
CA ILE A 120 1.05 -21.35 -7.54
C ILE A 120 0.28 -20.04 -7.45
N PRO A 121 -0.65 -19.90 -6.51
CA PRO A 121 -1.27 -18.62 -6.22
C PRO A 121 -0.23 -17.57 -5.79
N PRO A 122 -0.39 -16.28 -6.18
CA PRO A 122 0.52 -15.20 -5.81
C PRO A 122 0.33 -14.73 -4.36
N LYS A 123 0.45 -15.65 -3.39
CA LYS A 123 0.18 -15.41 -1.97
C LYS A 123 1.46 -15.55 -1.15
N HIS A 124 1.74 -14.56 -0.30
CA HIS A 124 2.97 -14.50 0.54
C HIS A 124 4.29 -14.46 -0.26
N LEU A 125 4.27 -13.87 -1.45
CA LEU A 125 5.46 -13.77 -2.32
C LEU A 125 5.98 -12.33 -2.47
N GLU A 126 5.08 -11.35 -2.53
CA GLU A 126 5.42 -9.94 -2.69
C GLU A 126 4.57 -9.11 -1.72
N PRO A 127 5.08 -8.79 -0.53
CA PRO A 127 4.33 -8.01 0.46
C PRO A 127 4.23 -6.53 0.08
N GLN A 128 5.11 -6.00 -0.77
CA GLN A 128 5.21 -4.56 -1.00
C GLN A 128 4.01 -3.98 -1.78
N LEU A 129 3.20 -4.83 -2.43
CA LEU A 129 1.96 -4.42 -3.09
C LEU A 129 0.75 -4.34 -2.14
N VAL A 130 0.89 -4.78 -0.89
CA VAL A 130 -0.15 -4.68 0.14
C VAL A 130 0.03 -3.37 0.91
N MET A 131 -0.64 -2.31 0.45
CA MET A 131 -0.38 -0.94 0.95
C MET A 131 -1.39 -0.43 1.97
N LEU A 132 -2.69 -0.74 1.84
CA LEU A 132 -3.75 -0.12 2.65
C LEU A 132 -3.91 -0.72 4.05
N ARG A 133 -3.77 -2.04 4.19
CA ARG A 133 -3.92 -2.78 5.45
C ARG A 133 -2.70 -3.66 5.66
N ASP A 134 -2.42 -4.05 6.89
CA ASP A 134 -1.36 -5.02 7.13
C ASP A 134 -1.89 -6.44 7.03
N THR A 135 -1.04 -7.36 6.58
CA THR A 135 -1.42 -8.77 6.43
C THR A 135 -1.70 -9.45 7.77
N LYS A 136 -1.12 -8.93 8.85
CA LYS A 136 -1.32 -9.38 10.22
C LYS A 136 -1.18 -8.19 11.16
N ILE A 137 -2.15 -8.03 12.06
CA ILE A 137 -2.08 -7.05 13.14
C ILE A 137 -1.67 -7.81 14.41
N ASN A 138 -0.54 -7.41 15.00
CA ASN A 138 -0.13 -7.90 16.31
C ASN A 138 -0.55 -6.86 17.35
N GLU A 139 -1.77 -6.96 17.87
CA GLU A 139 -2.19 -6.16 19.02
C GLU A 139 -1.73 -6.81 20.32
N PHE A 140 -1.39 -5.99 21.31
CA PHE A 140 -1.15 -6.48 22.65
C PHE A 140 -2.49 -6.82 23.29
N PRO A 141 -2.68 -8.03 23.84
CA PRO A 141 -3.87 -8.31 24.62
C PRO A 141 -3.99 -7.32 25.78
N ARG A 142 -5.22 -6.90 26.10
CA ARG A 142 -5.50 -5.99 27.20
C ARG A 142 -4.82 -6.39 28.52
N GLU A 143 -4.80 -7.69 28.83
CA GLU A 143 -4.12 -8.24 30.01
C GLU A 143 -2.61 -7.94 30.00
N VAL A 144 -1.97 -8.00 28.84
CA VAL A 144 -0.54 -7.68 28.70
C VAL A 144 -0.30 -6.19 28.95
N LEU A 145 -1.18 -5.31 28.43
CA LEU A 145 -1.08 -3.87 28.67
C LEU A 145 -1.32 -3.51 30.14
N SER A 146 -2.29 -4.13 30.81
CA SER A 146 -2.54 -3.93 32.24
C SER A 146 -1.34 -4.38 33.08
N ASN A 147 -0.78 -5.57 32.80
CA ASN A 147 0.44 -6.04 33.47
C ASN A 147 1.63 -5.10 33.20
N LEU A 148 1.76 -4.57 31.99
CA LEU A 148 2.79 -3.60 31.67
C LEU A 148 2.61 -2.31 32.50
N ALA A 149 1.39 -1.79 32.58
CA ALA A 149 1.06 -0.59 33.37
C ALA A 149 1.49 -0.72 34.84
N GLU A 150 1.24 -1.87 35.47
CA GLU A 150 1.61 -2.13 36.88
C GLU A 150 3.12 -2.18 37.12
N ASN A 151 3.89 -2.57 36.10
CA ASN A 151 5.33 -2.80 36.19
C ASN A 151 6.18 -1.60 35.72
N ILE A 152 5.59 -0.61 35.04
CA ILE A 152 6.31 0.61 34.67
C ILE A 152 6.66 1.39 35.93
N ARG A 153 7.93 1.78 36.05
CA ARG A 153 8.48 2.56 37.19
C ARG A 153 8.99 3.94 36.78
N ASP A 154 9.15 4.18 35.49
CA ASP A 154 9.60 5.46 34.95
C ASP A 154 8.43 6.26 34.35
N ASN A 155 8.61 7.58 34.27
CA ASN A 155 7.56 8.47 33.76
C ASN A 155 7.51 8.55 32.23
N ASN A 156 8.24 7.70 31.48
CA ASN A 156 8.18 7.76 30.02
C ASN A 156 6.82 7.25 29.55
N ILE A 157 6.18 8.04 28.70
CA ILE A 157 4.87 7.73 28.14
C ILE A 157 5.07 6.78 26.96
N ARG A 158 4.38 5.64 27.02
CA ARG A 158 4.36 4.59 26.00
C ARG A 158 2.96 4.51 25.42
N LEU A 159 2.85 4.50 24.10
CA LEU A 159 1.60 4.42 23.37
C LEU A 159 1.44 3.02 22.78
N ALA A 160 0.23 2.48 22.81
CA ALA A 160 -0.12 1.20 22.19
C ALA A 160 -1.56 1.22 21.68
N ASN A 161 -1.84 0.40 20.67
CA ASN A 161 -3.20 0.11 20.23
C ASN A 161 -3.67 -1.24 20.79
N CYS A 162 -4.91 -1.28 21.26
CA CYS A 162 -5.61 -2.50 21.64
C CYS A 162 -7.12 -2.26 21.61
N ASP A 163 -7.88 -3.21 21.07
CA ASP A 163 -9.35 -3.15 21.02
C ASP A 163 -9.91 -1.88 20.34
N GLY A 164 -9.16 -1.31 19.38
CA GLY A 164 -9.52 -0.06 18.70
C GLY A 164 -9.28 1.23 19.51
N ASN A 165 -8.74 1.12 20.72
CA ASN A 165 -8.36 2.26 21.56
C ASN A 165 -6.87 2.55 21.46
N ILE A 166 -6.52 3.81 21.75
CA ILE A 166 -5.15 4.27 21.97
C ILE A 166 -4.91 4.28 23.48
N HIS A 167 -3.97 3.48 23.95
CA HIS A 167 -3.58 3.42 25.35
C HIS A 167 -2.29 4.21 25.55
N ALA A 168 -2.27 5.06 26.58
CA ALA A 168 -1.05 5.72 27.05
C ALA A 168 -0.69 5.21 28.46
N LEU A 169 0.53 4.69 28.58
CA LEU A 169 1.04 3.99 29.74
C LEU A 169 2.28 4.71 30.29
N SER A 170 2.31 4.91 31.60
CA SER A 170 3.46 5.42 32.35
C SER A 170 3.41 4.92 33.79
N ALA A 171 4.39 5.26 34.62
CA ALA A 171 4.38 4.87 36.02
C ALA A 171 3.10 5.36 36.73
N GLN A 172 2.29 4.41 37.21
CA GLN A 172 1.00 4.67 37.89
C GLN A 172 -0.06 5.37 37.03
N VAL A 173 0.13 5.42 35.70
CA VAL A 173 -0.81 6.05 34.76
C VAL A 173 -1.12 5.09 33.63
N HIS A 174 -2.40 4.81 33.43
CA HIS A 174 -2.93 4.11 32.28
C HIS A 174 -4.23 4.79 31.88
N VAL A 175 -4.21 5.46 30.74
CA VAL A 175 -5.38 6.10 30.15
C VAL A 175 -5.64 5.48 28.78
N GLU A 176 -6.90 5.44 28.36
CA GLU A 176 -7.29 4.88 27.08
C GLU A 176 -8.54 5.56 26.53
N ASP A 177 -8.55 5.79 25.22
CA ASP A 177 -9.75 6.17 24.48
C ASP A 177 -9.56 5.87 22.99
N ALA A 178 -10.64 5.76 22.24
CA ALA A 178 -10.58 5.68 20.77
C ALA A 178 -10.23 7.06 20.15
N ASP A 179 -10.62 8.15 20.82
CA ASP A 179 -10.30 9.52 20.42
C ASP A 179 -8.94 9.96 21.03
N PRO A 180 -7.93 10.28 20.20
CA PRO A 180 -6.63 10.73 20.71
C PRO A 180 -6.71 12.02 21.53
N PHE A 181 -7.69 12.90 21.29
CA PHE A 181 -7.85 14.13 22.07
C PHE A 181 -8.33 13.82 23.49
N ILE A 182 -9.26 12.88 23.64
CA ILE A 182 -9.74 12.44 24.97
C ILE A 182 -8.61 11.71 25.71
N ALA A 183 -7.89 10.81 25.04
CA ALA A 183 -6.74 10.13 25.63
C ALA A 183 -5.66 11.13 26.10
N MET A 184 -5.40 12.19 25.32
CA MET A 184 -4.46 13.25 25.68
C MET A 184 -4.97 14.10 26.86
N GLU A 185 -6.27 14.43 26.91
CA GLU A 185 -6.88 15.16 28.04
C GLU A 185 -6.74 14.35 29.34
N GLN A 186 -7.07 13.05 29.32
CA GLN A 186 -6.89 12.15 30.45
C GLN A 186 -5.42 12.08 30.90
N LEU A 187 -4.49 12.02 29.93
CA LEU A 187 -3.05 11.98 30.20
C LEU A 187 -2.55 13.29 30.85
N LEU A 188 -3.02 14.45 30.37
CA LEU A 188 -2.69 15.76 30.93
C LEU A 188 -3.27 15.95 32.34
N ALA A 189 -4.43 15.36 32.63
CA ALA A 189 -5.04 15.37 33.96
C ALA A 189 -4.36 14.39 34.95
N SER A 190 -3.50 13.50 34.46
CA SER A 190 -2.80 12.50 35.29
C SER A 190 -1.53 13.06 35.96
N SER A 191 -0.92 12.26 36.84
CA SER A 191 0.32 12.62 37.54
C SER A 191 1.52 12.89 36.62
N VAL A 192 1.51 12.40 35.37
CA VAL A 192 2.58 12.67 34.40
C VAL A 192 2.32 13.91 33.55
N GLY A 193 1.12 14.48 33.62
CA GLY A 193 0.70 15.64 32.82
C GLY A 193 1.60 16.86 33.01
N GLU A 194 2.04 17.13 34.24
CA GLU A 194 2.95 18.24 34.57
C GLU A 194 4.31 18.15 33.87
N SER A 195 4.72 16.95 33.45
CA SER A 195 6.00 16.71 32.75
C SER A 195 5.91 16.85 31.23
N ILE A 196 4.70 17.04 30.69
CA ILE A 196 4.44 17.16 29.26
C ILE A 196 4.63 18.62 28.86
N ASN A 197 5.80 18.92 28.29
CA ASN A 197 6.07 20.22 27.67
C ASN A 197 5.53 20.27 26.24
N VAL A 198 5.66 21.41 25.57
CA VAL A 198 5.18 21.62 24.19
C VAL A 198 5.80 20.61 23.20
N GLU A 199 7.09 20.32 23.32
CA GLU A 199 7.78 19.35 22.43
C GLU A 199 7.24 17.93 22.64
N HIS A 200 7.03 17.52 23.90
CA HIS A 200 6.42 16.23 24.25
C HIS A 200 4.98 16.14 23.77
N ALA A 201 4.18 17.21 23.94
CA ALA A 201 2.80 17.24 23.48
C ALA A 201 2.69 17.10 21.95
N PHE A 202 3.56 17.79 21.21
CA PHE A 202 3.63 17.65 19.76
C PHE A 202 4.00 16.23 19.34
N TYR A 203 5.03 15.65 19.96
CA TYR A 203 5.46 14.27 19.70
C TYR A 203 4.34 13.26 19.98
N LEU A 204 3.70 13.36 21.15
CA LEU A 204 2.59 12.48 21.52
C LEU A 204 1.41 12.64 20.56
N GLY A 205 1.06 13.87 20.16
CA GLY A 205 0.02 14.10 19.16
C GLY A 205 0.34 13.48 17.80
N PHE A 206 1.60 13.54 17.36
CA PHE A 206 2.04 12.88 16.13
C PHE A 206 1.90 11.36 16.21
N GLU A 207 2.39 10.75 17.29
CA GLU A 207 2.30 9.30 17.49
C GLU A 207 0.85 8.83 17.70
N MET A 208 0.03 9.57 18.44
CA MET A 208 -1.41 9.28 18.60
C MET A 208 -2.17 9.38 17.28
N SER A 209 -1.78 10.29 16.37
CA SER A 209 -2.34 10.37 15.02
C SER A 209 -2.00 9.12 14.18
N LYS A 210 -0.76 8.62 14.28
CA LYS A 210 -0.38 7.34 13.66
C LYS A 210 -1.16 6.17 14.26
N ALA A 211 -1.32 6.15 15.58
CA ALA A 211 -2.09 5.13 16.30
C ALA A 211 -3.57 5.13 15.86
N LEU A 212 -4.20 6.30 15.73
CA LEU A 212 -5.56 6.45 15.21
C LEU A 212 -5.66 5.95 13.77
N THR A 213 -4.72 6.34 12.91
CA THR A 213 -4.66 5.89 11.51
C THR A 213 -4.56 4.37 11.44
N ALA A 214 -3.77 3.77 12.34
CA ALA A 214 -3.59 2.34 12.39
C ALA A 214 -4.85 1.59 12.81
N ASN A 215 -5.56 2.07 13.84
CA ASN A 215 -6.86 1.51 14.25
C ASN A 215 -7.89 1.64 13.10
N THR A 216 -7.88 2.76 12.38
CA THR A 216 -8.82 3.02 11.28
C THR A 216 -8.61 2.08 10.10
N LEU A 217 -7.35 1.83 9.73
CA LEU A 217 -7.00 1.08 8.52
C LEU A 217 -6.67 -0.40 8.78
N GLY A 218 -6.56 -0.81 10.04
CA GLY A 218 -6.05 -2.14 10.39
C GLY A 218 -4.56 -2.26 10.07
N LYS A 219 -3.78 -1.27 10.51
CA LYS A 219 -2.31 -1.30 10.49
C LYS A 219 -1.76 -1.73 11.83
N HIS A 220 -0.55 -2.28 11.82
CA HIS A 220 0.25 -2.44 13.02
C HIS A 220 0.90 -1.10 13.35
N TYR A 221 0.64 -0.61 14.56
CA TYR A 221 1.30 0.56 15.11
C TYR A 221 2.41 0.14 16.06
N GLU A 222 3.61 0.66 15.83
CA GLU A 222 4.74 0.61 16.74
C GLU A 222 5.26 2.04 16.92
N GLN A 223 5.37 2.50 18.16
CA GLN A 223 5.83 3.86 18.46
C GLN A 223 7.25 4.08 17.91
N ASP A 224 7.52 5.29 17.40
CA ASP A 224 8.77 5.66 16.71
C ASP A 224 9.03 4.93 15.39
N GLN A 225 8.11 4.08 14.89
CA GLN A 225 8.20 3.43 13.58
C GLN A 225 7.19 4.03 12.60
N PRO A 226 7.51 4.05 11.29
CA PRO A 226 6.53 4.39 10.26
C PRO A 226 5.46 3.31 10.17
N LEU A 227 4.23 3.71 9.82
CA LEU A 227 3.23 2.75 9.34
C LEU A 227 3.70 2.14 8.02
N ASP A 228 3.50 0.83 7.84
CA ASP A 228 3.88 0.14 6.61
C ASP A 228 2.86 0.46 5.50
N TRP A 229 3.32 1.06 4.40
CA TRP A 229 2.56 1.34 3.19
C TRP A 229 3.09 0.52 2.00
N GLY A 230 3.74 -0.61 2.25
CA GLY A 230 4.37 -1.44 1.23
C GLY A 230 5.56 -0.72 0.57
N PHE A 231 5.61 -0.67 -0.76
CA PHE A 231 6.69 0.04 -1.46
C PHE A 231 6.64 1.58 -1.29
N LEU A 232 5.55 2.11 -0.74
CA LEU A 232 5.38 3.54 -0.45
C LEU A 232 5.87 3.93 0.95
N THR A 233 6.26 2.97 1.79
CA THR A 233 6.79 3.24 3.13
C THR A 233 8.00 4.15 3.07
N GLN A 234 7.95 5.25 3.82
CA GLN A 234 9.08 6.15 3.99
C GLN A 234 9.68 5.93 5.37
N THR A 235 11.01 5.95 5.44
CA THR A 235 11.71 5.87 6.73
C THR A 235 11.51 7.15 7.52
N GLU A 236 11.02 7.04 8.75
CA GLU A 236 10.97 8.15 9.69
C GLU A 236 12.31 8.27 10.42
N PRO A 237 13.00 9.42 10.39
CA PRO A 237 14.15 9.64 11.25
C PRO A 237 13.69 9.61 12.71
N HIS A 238 14.38 8.87 13.58
CA HIS A 238 14.00 8.79 14.99
C HIS A 238 13.87 10.19 15.62
N HIS A 239 12.64 10.57 15.97
CA HIS A 239 12.32 11.85 16.60
C HIS A 239 12.52 11.85 18.12
N ARG A 240 13.28 10.90 18.68
CA ARG A 240 13.69 10.98 20.08
C ARG A 240 14.41 12.30 20.27
N LEU A 241 13.72 13.25 20.91
CA LEU A 241 14.25 14.55 21.27
C LEU A 241 15.59 14.29 21.95
N ALA A 242 16.68 14.68 21.31
CA ALA A 242 18.00 14.57 21.91
C ALA A 242 17.92 15.33 23.23
N ARG A 243 18.07 14.63 24.37
CA ARG A 243 18.10 15.25 25.69
C ARG A 243 19.11 16.40 25.63
N ARG A 244 18.63 17.64 25.59
CA ARG A 244 19.51 18.80 25.78
C ARG A 244 20.16 18.59 27.15
N ARG A 245 21.48 18.39 27.17
CA ARG A 245 22.24 18.46 28.41
C ARG A 245 21.90 19.83 29.01
N ARG A 246 21.33 19.83 30.22
CA ARG A 246 21.23 21.06 31.01
C ARG A 246 22.65 21.61 31.09
N GLU A 247 22.89 22.78 30.51
CA GLU A 247 24.09 23.55 30.77
C GLU A 247 24.07 23.82 32.27
N SER A 248 24.96 23.13 32.99
CA SER A 248 25.25 23.39 34.39
C SER A 248 25.67 24.86 34.46
N GLY A 249 24.92 25.66 35.23
CA GLY A 249 25.21 27.07 35.41
C GLY A 249 26.65 27.26 35.87
N GLU A 250 27.39 28.07 35.12
CA GLU A 250 28.56 28.77 35.66
C GLU A 250 28.01 29.88 36.55
N GLY A 251 28.26 29.73 37.85
CA GLY A 251 28.05 30.79 38.81
C GLY A 251 29.09 31.89 38.63
N GLU A 252 28.62 33.12 38.68
CA GLU A 252 29.36 34.28 39.20
C GLU A 252 28.64 34.80 40.45
#